data_AF-A0AA86VFY2-F1
#
_entry.id   AF-A0AA86VFY2-F1
#
_cell.length_a   1.000
_cell.length_b   1.000
_cell.length_c   1.000
_cell.angle_alpha   90.00
_cell.angle_beta   90.00
_cell.angle_gamma   90.00
#
_symmetry.space_group_name_H-M   'P 1'
#
loop_
_entity.id
_entity.type
_entity.pdbx_description
1 polymer ?
#
loop_
_entity_poly.entity_id
_entity_poly.type
_entity_poly.pdbx_seq_one_letter_code
_entity_poly.pdbx_strand_id
1 'polypeptide(L)'
;MSLLCSAAHFIQMECDEGTETPNLKPHIEKFLEGIRFWTWSELLEALKQCQDLFSFKGYLAILDRIVDHLIERLASPGVTSPNTCSSNRSSFQFSCDTSSNNSCRNNCSGATWWFEHLLFLKVDMLDKVIRTMLSYDFEHGVVSSFLFYYHNSTCLGAAQDEKIEATEVVINLLLLLDLRSISCKDLFNLNRMAVCLKMSTSCINKIEGLIGPLLDQTTIDYLLLPSPRRRGQAYDVDFVLRLVHIFFFGDSFALTSNRLKRVAKMMDLFLLEVAPDPHLKPCEFEALITMLPDTARESHDQLYLAMDMYLKVHAGLSEKEEISICCTLKHEKLSAELLRHLTRNLVFPSEAKPRAYITKQSRMKTLLQENDHLKNFFESVFRKSFKNMDVEKRSHDAEELRGDMEGMQSGTQLKSTTQNFDRVKFVSLPTANKWNILQDNYPIAWINSDDISNNQREKLKVLKRVLRNVSESSPEGLCMVDAMMRLNIDYHFQEEIDAFLQKQYVICNTNWGTYGNDLHYIALCFRLLRQQGYYVSAEVFDKFTDKEGKFIHKLGGNMKGLIDLYEASQLSIAGKDILDEAGQFSGLFLKEKLAFLDDH
;
A
#
# COMPACT_ATOMS: atom_id res chain seq x y z
N MET A 1 54.12 -8.99 25.52
CA MET A 1 53.90 -9.96 24.42
C MET A 1 54.23 -9.40 23.05
N SER A 2 53.71 -8.24 22.63
CA SER A 2 54.06 -7.60 21.35
C SER A 2 55.56 -7.53 21.07
N LEU A 3 56.34 -6.97 22.02
CA LEU A 3 57.81 -6.93 21.97
C LEU A 3 58.48 -8.30 21.82
N LEU A 4 57.89 -9.39 22.35
CA LEU A 4 58.43 -10.75 22.25
C LEU A 4 58.16 -11.38 20.87
N CYS A 5 56.97 -11.18 20.30
CA CYS A 5 56.67 -11.63 18.94
C CYS A 5 57.45 -10.84 17.89
N SER A 6 57.56 -9.51 18.05
CA SER A 6 58.39 -8.67 17.19
C SER A 6 59.88 -9.02 17.31
N ALA A 7 60.38 -9.30 18.52
CA ALA A 7 61.75 -9.77 18.71
C ALA A 7 61.99 -11.14 18.06
N ALA A 8 61.11 -12.13 18.24
CA ALA A 8 61.28 -13.47 17.66
C ALA A 8 61.32 -13.44 16.12
N HIS A 9 60.48 -12.62 15.49
CA HIS A 9 60.47 -12.43 14.04
C HIS A 9 61.69 -11.62 13.55
N PHE A 10 62.11 -10.59 14.31
CA PHE A 10 63.33 -9.81 14.01
C PHE A 10 64.62 -10.63 14.16
N ILE A 11 64.65 -11.60 15.07
CA ILE A 11 65.78 -12.52 15.31
C ILE A 11 65.75 -13.72 14.32
N GLN A 12 64.78 -13.78 13.40
CA GLN A 12 64.61 -14.87 12.42
C GLN A 12 64.55 -16.28 13.06
N MET A 13 63.92 -16.41 14.22
CA MET A 13 63.65 -17.71 14.87
C MET A 13 62.47 -18.46 14.21
N GLU A 14 62.49 -18.53 12.87
CA GLU A 14 61.53 -19.26 12.03
C GLU A 14 62.17 -20.46 11.32
N CYS A 15 63.47 -20.72 11.54
CA CYS A 15 64.16 -21.88 10.98
C CYS A 15 63.69 -23.18 11.65
N ASP A 16 62.94 -23.98 10.89
CA ASP A 16 63.00 -25.43 11.03
C ASP A 16 64.41 -25.94 10.67
N GLU A 17 64.75 -27.10 11.24
CA GLU A 17 66.00 -27.86 11.09
C GLU A 17 67.26 -27.32 11.82
N GLY A 18 67.50 -27.90 13.01
CA GLY A 18 68.83 -28.47 13.28
C GLY A 18 69.74 -27.81 14.31
N THR A 19 69.33 -26.73 15.01
CA THR A 19 70.19 -26.12 16.06
C THR A 19 69.48 -25.93 17.40
N GLU A 20 70.22 -26.15 18.49
CA GLU A 20 69.75 -26.17 19.89
C GLU A 20 69.43 -24.77 20.46
N THR A 21 68.65 -23.96 19.73
CA THR A 21 68.13 -22.68 20.23
C THR A 21 66.66 -22.81 20.63
N PRO A 22 66.22 -22.18 21.74
CA PRO A 22 64.85 -22.35 22.23
C PRO A 22 63.85 -21.61 21.34
N ASN A 23 63.26 -22.33 20.39
CA ASN A 23 62.22 -21.79 19.50
C ASN A 23 61.03 -21.24 20.32
N LEU A 24 60.77 -19.95 20.17
CA LEU A 24 59.73 -19.23 20.91
C LEU A 24 58.32 -19.53 20.37
N LYS A 25 58.22 -19.96 19.10
CA LYS A 25 56.96 -20.30 18.41
C LYS A 25 56.07 -21.29 19.18
N PRO A 26 56.51 -22.52 19.56
CA PRO A 26 55.68 -23.45 20.33
C PRO A 26 55.30 -22.92 21.73
N HIS A 27 56.11 -22.04 22.34
CA HIS A 27 55.78 -21.39 23.60
C HIS A 27 54.67 -20.34 23.42
N ILE A 28 54.72 -19.57 22.32
CA ILE A 28 53.66 -18.63 21.93
C ILE A 28 52.36 -19.41 21.61
N GLU A 29 52.44 -20.48 20.81
CA GLU A 29 51.27 -21.29 20.44
C GLU A 29 50.59 -21.90 21.69
N LYS A 30 51.35 -22.49 22.60
CA LYS A 30 50.84 -22.99 23.89
C LYS A 30 50.24 -21.90 24.79
N PHE A 31 50.78 -20.69 24.74
CA PHE A 31 50.19 -19.53 25.44
C PHE A 31 48.87 -19.09 24.79
N LEU A 32 48.80 -19.07 23.45
CA LEU A 32 47.59 -18.74 22.70
C LEU A 32 46.47 -19.77 22.89
N GLU A 33 46.79 -21.04 23.11
CA GLU A 33 45.81 -22.06 23.53
C GLU A 33 45.20 -21.77 24.92
N GLY A 34 45.97 -21.09 25.78
CA GLY A 34 45.58 -20.69 27.13
C GLY A 34 44.54 -19.57 27.19
N ILE A 35 44.35 -18.81 26.10
CA ILE A 35 43.38 -17.70 26.03
C ILE A 35 41.95 -18.16 26.35
N ARG A 36 41.60 -19.41 26.01
CA ARG A 36 40.31 -20.06 26.36
C ARG A 36 39.97 -19.97 27.85
N PHE A 37 40.97 -19.97 28.73
CA PHE A 37 40.79 -20.02 30.18
C PHE A 37 40.89 -18.67 30.89
N TRP A 38 41.15 -17.58 30.17
CA TRP A 38 41.28 -16.24 30.77
C TRP A 38 39.97 -15.76 31.41
N THR A 39 40.00 -14.80 32.32
CA THR A 39 38.77 -14.16 32.81
C THR A 39 38.19 -13.16 31.80
N TRP A 40 36.93 -12.74 31.97
CA TRP A 40 36.33 -11.68 31.14
C TRP A 40 37.16 -10.38 31.23
N SER A 41 37.59 -10.00 32.44
CA SER A 41 38.43 -8.83 32.68
C SER A 41 39.80 -8.94 31.99
N GLU A 42 40.43 -10.12 31.98
CA GLU A 42 41.69 -10.36 31.26
C GLU A 42 41.53 -10.21 29.73
N LEU A 43 40.44 -10.73 29.15
CA LEU A 43 40.16 -10.56 27.71
C LEU A 43 39.95 -9.08 27.36
N LEU A 44 39.18 -8.34 28.16
CA LEU A 44 38.96 -6.90 27.92
C LEU A 44 40.25 -6.09 28.08
N GLU A 45 41.06 -6.37 29.10
CA GLU A 45 42.30 -5.63 29.33
C GLU A 45 43.34 -5.96 28.26
N ALA A 46 43.48 -7.23 27.86
CA ALA A 46 44.29 -7.59 26.71
C ALA A 46 43.81 -6.86 25.44
N LEU A 47 42.50 -6.81 25.19
CA LEU A 47 41.94 -6.12 24.04
C LEU A 47 42.22 -4.60 24.07
N LYS A 48 42.23 -3.94 25.24
CA LYS A 48 42.65 -2.53 25.38
C LYS A 48 44.12 -2.33 25.01
N GLN A 49 45.01 -3.09 25.66
CA GLN A 49 46.45 -3.03 25.40
C GLN A 49 46.77 -3.35 23.93
N CYS A 50 45.87 -4.08 23.26
CA CYS A 50 46.01 -4.46 21.87
C CYS A 50 45.67 -3.37 20.83
N GLN A 51 45.01 -2.27 21.19
CA GLN A 51 44.51 -1.28 20.20
C GLN A 51 45.55 -0.26 19.74
N ASP A 52 46.74 -0.24 20.35
CA ASP A 52 47.83 0.68 20.01
C ASP A 52 48.85 0.06 19.05
N LEU A 53 48.60 -1.17 18.57
CA LEU A 53 49.61 -2.04 17.93
C LEU A 53 49.22 -2.53 16.52
N PHE A 54 48.20 -1.92 15.91
CA PHE A 54 47.54 -2.40 14.68
C PHE A 54 48.43 -2.58 13.43
N SER A 55 49.62 -1.97 13.38
CA SER A 55 50.42 -1.85 12.16
C SER A 55 51.23 -3.10 11.77
N PHE A 56 51.09 -4.26 12.45
CA PHE A 56 51.96 -5.42 12.24
C PHE A 56 51.22 -6.69 11.79
N LYS A 57 51.74 -7.38 10.76
CA LYS A 57 51.01 -8.45 10.06
C LYS A 57 50.86 -9.75 10.87
N GLY A 58 51.93 -10.17 11.57
CA GLY A 58 51.89 -11.34 12.46
C GLY A 58 51.10 -11.12 13.75
N TYR A 59 50.78 -9.86 14.07
CA TYR A 59 50.01 -9.49 15.25
C TYR A 59 48.49 -9.66 15.06
N LEU A 60 48.03 -9.56 13.80
CA LEU A 60 46.61 -9.69 13.45
C LEU A 60 46.01 -11.01 13.95
N ALA A 61 46.74 -12.12 13.81
CA ALA A 61 46.31 -13.47 14.21
C ALA A 61 46.17 -13.67 15.74
N ILE A 62 46.90 -12.91 16.56
CA ILE A 62 46.71 -12.91 18.02
C ILE A 62 45.46 -12.11 18.37
N LEU A 63 45.27 -10.97 17.71
CA LEU A 63 44.08 -10.14 17.87
C LEU A 63 42.81 -10.86 17.39
N ASP A 64 42.87 -11.61 16.29
CA ASP A 64 41.80 -12.50 15.81
C ASP A 64 41.38 -13.44 16.94
N ARG A 65 42.32 -14.22 17.49
CA ARG A 65 42.04 -15.14 18.60
C ARG A 65 41.46 -14.46 19.83
N ILE A 66 41.92 -13.27 20.22
CA ILE A 66 41.36 -12.56 21.39
C ILE A 66 39.91 -12.13 21.11
N VAL A 67 39.62 -11.61 19.92
CA VAL A 67 38.27 -11.23 19.51
C VAL A 67 37.37 -12.47 19.43
N ASP A 68 37.82 -13.55 18.78
CA ASP A 68 37.07 -14.81 18.66
C ASP A 68 36.62 -15.35 20.02
N HIS A 69 37.53 -15.47 21.00
CA HIS A 69 37.18 -15.97 22.34
C HIS A 69 36.29 -15.00 23.14
N LEU A 70 36.34 -13.68 22.84
CA LEU A 70 35.43 -12.70 23.42
C LEU A 70 34.03 -12.85 22.84
N ILE A 71 33.91 -13.01 21.51
CA ILE A 71 32.63 -13.21 20.81
C ILE A 71 32.02 -14.58 21.17
N GLU A 72 32.81 -15.66 21.21
CA GLU A 72 32.38 -17.00 21.65
C GLU A 72 31.74 -16.96 23.05
N ARG A 73 32.28 -16.14 23.96
CA ARG A 73 31.73 -15.95 25.30
C ARG A 73 30.48 -15.09 25.34
N LEU A 74 30.39 -14.08 24.49
CA LEU A 74 29.17 -13.29 24.33
C LEU A 74 28.02 -14.11 23.71
N ALA A 75 28.34 -15.08 22.84
CA ALA A 75 27.38 -16.00 22.25
C ALA A 75 26.89 -17.09 23.24
N SER A 76 27.62 -17.32 24.34
CA SER A 76 27.33 -18.41 25.27
C SER A 76 26.15 -18.07 26.20
N PRO A 77 25.01 -18.80 26.14
CA PRO A 77 23.80 -18.47 26.89
C PRO A 77 23.91 -18.68 28.42
N GLY A 78 25.08 -19.12 28.91
CA GLY A 78 25.33 -19.34 30.34
C GLY A 78 25.89 -18.12 31.10
N VAL A 79 26.30 -17.04 30.41
CA VAL A 79 26.92 -15.88 31.06
C VAL A 79 25.87 -14.92 31.61
N THR A 80 25.37 -15.20 32.81
CA THR A 80 24.83 -14.13 33.67
C THR A 80 25.94 -13.11 33.95
N SER A 81 25.59 -11.81 33.95
CA SER A 81 26.54 -10.70 34.13
C SER A 81 27.63 -11.01 35.18
N PRO A 82 28.93 -10.89 34.83
CA PRO A 82 30.04 -11.13 35.76
C PRO A 82 29.98 -10.30 37.05
N ASN A 83 29.18 -9.23 37.06
CA ASN A 83 29.10 -8.25 38.14
C ASN A 83 27.87 -8.44 39.06
N THR A 84 27.34 -9.66 39.19
CA THR A 84 26.32 -9.97 40.23
C THR A 84 26.92 -10.08 41.64
N CYS A 85 27.81 -9.15 42.01
CA CYS A 85 28.26 -8.87 43.38
C CYS A 85 28.85 -7.45 43.51
N SER A 86 28.46 -6.74 44.60
CA SER A 86 29.01 -5.47 45.12
C SER A 86 28.61 -4.10 44.48
N SER A 87 27.52 -3.55 45.02
CA SER A 87 27.38 -2.19 45.60
C SER A 87 28.00 -0.93 44.94
N ASN A 88 27.08 0.00 44.60
CA ASN A 88 27.17 1.46 44.84
C ASN A 88 28.53 2.19 44.68
N ARG A 89 28.69 2.97 43.60
CA ARG A 89 29.30 4.31 43.71
C ARG A 89 28.87 5.33 42.64
N SER A 90 28.21 6.37 43.13
CA SER A 90 28.04 7.75 42.61
C SER A 90 28.79 8.20 41.35
N SER A 91 28.06 8.79 40.40
CA SER A 91 28.52 9.90 39.55
C SER A 91 27.37 10.86 39.17
N PHE A 92 27.49 12.08 39.69
CA PHE A 92 26.93 13.38 39.26
C PHE A 92 25.57 13.45 38.53
N GLN A 93 24.60 13.95 39.29
CA GLN A 93 23.33 14.50 38.80
C GLN A 93 23.51 15.93 38.27
N PHE A 94 23.16 16.16 37.01
CA PHE A 94 22.78 17.49 36.51
C PHE A 94 21.31 17.45 36.12
N SER A 95 20.51 18.32 36.73
CA SER A 95 19.08 18.45 36.45
C SER A 95 18.83 19.74 35.67
N CYS A 96 18.26 19.61 34.48
CA CYS A 96 17.41 20.63 33.88
C CYS A 96 16.07 20.00 33.47
N ASP A 97 15.01 20.72 33.82
CA ASP A 97 13.66 20.69 33.26
C ASP A 97 12.68 19.56 33.62
N THR A 98 11.39 19.93 33.52
CA THR A 98 10.28 19.47 34.37
C THR A 98 9.28 18.54 33.67
N SER A 99 8.59 17.73 34.48
CA SER A 99 7.39 16.90 34.17
C SER A 99 7.56 15.85 33.06
N SER A 100 7.94 14.60 33.38
CA SER A 100 7.05 13.49 33.81
C SER A 100 6.06 13.06 32.69
N ASN A 101 6.13 11.89 32.06
CA ASN A 101 6.68 10.58 32.45
C ASN A 101 7.17 9.80 31.19
N ASN A 102 7.87 8.65 31.27
CA ASN A 102 8.10 7.77 32.42
C ASN A 102 9.52 7.13 32.46
N SER A 103 9.78 6.38 33.51
CA SER A 103 10.99 5.60 33.86
C SER A 103 11.75 4.87 32.73
N CYS A 104 12.87 5.43 32.26
CA CYS A 104 13.99 4.66 31.69
C CYS A 104 14.86 4.03 32.79
N ARG A 105 14.24 3.30 33.73
CA ARG A 105 14.93 2.66 34.85
C ARG A 105 14.25 1.33 35.15
N ASN A 106 15.05 0.26 35.14
CA ASN A 106 14.67 -1.15 35.16
C ASN A 106 14.17 -1.71 33.82
N ASN A 107 15.11 -2.11 32.97
CA ASN A 107 15.07 -3.37 32.21
C ASN A 107 16.44 -3.60 31.54
N CYS A 108 17.46 -3.91 32.36
CA CYS A 108 18.68 -4.54 31.84
C CYS A 108 18.34 -5.97 31.45
N SER A 109 17.84 -6.17 30.23
CA SER A 109 17.63 -7.49 29.65
C SER A 109 18.98 -8.20 29.48
N GLY A 110 18.98 -9.53 29.52
CA GLY A 110 20.21 -10.34 29.48
C GLY A 110 21.05 -10.21 28.21
N ALA A 111 20.62 -9.43 27.21
CA ALA A 111 21.31 -9.23 25.94
C ALA A 111 22.25 -8.00 25.92
N THR A 112 22.05 -7.00 26.78
CA THR A 112 22.76 -5.69 26.68
C THR A 112 23.82 -5.44 27.76
N TRP A 113 24.08 -6.41 28.65
CA TRP A 113 24.98 -6.25 29.81
C TRP A 113 26.43 -5.90 29.43
N TRP A 114 26.86 -6.25 28.22
CA TRP A 114 28.22 -6.07 27.73
C TRP A 114 28.46 -4.74 27.00
N PHE A 115 27.41 -3.96 26.75
CA PHE A 115 27.49 -2.73 25.94
C PHE A 115 28.47 -1.71 26.56
N GLU A 116 28.31 -1.41 27.85
CA GLU A 116 29.22 -0.53 28.61
C GLU A 116 30.65 -1.06 28.64
N HIS A 117 30.81 -2.38 28.68
CA HIS A 117 32.12 -3.03 28.74
C HIS A 117 32.91 -2.90 27.45
N LEU A 118 32.28 -2.67 26.29
CA LEU A 118 32.97 -2.52 24.99
C LEU A 118 33.08 -1.07 24.50
N LEU A 119 32.68 -0.07 25.30
CA LEU A 119 32.81 1.35 24.92
C LEU A 119 34.26 1.84 24.74
N PHE A 120 35.25 1.10 25.24
CA PHE A 120 36.67 1.46 25.08
C PHE A 120 37.24 1.14 23.68
N LEU A 121 36.48 0.48 22.81
CA LEU A 121 36.94 0.12 21.46
C LEU A 121 37.14 1.39 20.62
N LYS A 122 38.31 1.52 19.99
CA LYS A 122 38.54 2.46 18.88
C LYS A 122 37.74 2.03 17.65
N VAL A 123 37.56 2.97 16.73
CA VAL A 123 36.77 2.80 15.50
C VAL A 123 37.28 1.62 14.64
N ASP A 124 38.60 1.45 14.49
CA ASP A 124 39.20 0.30 13.78
C ASP A 124 38.90 -1.06 14.42
N MET A 125 38.88 -1.11 15.75
CA MET A 125 38.51 -2.33 16.49
C MET A 125 37.03 -2.66 16.33
N LEU A 126 36.17 -1.65 16.27
CA LEU A 126 34.72 -1.83 16.17
C LEU A 126 34.36 -2.60 14.91
N ASP A 127 34.93 -2.24 13.75
CA ASP A 127 34.68 -2.96 12.49
C ASP A 127 35.03 -4.45 12.60
N LYS A 128 36.20 -4.76 13.15
CA LYS A 128 36.65 -6.14 13.35
C LYS A 128 35.74 -6.92 14.31
N VAL A 129 35.43 -6.35 15.47
CA VAL A 129 34.56 -6.97 16.50
C VAL A 129 33.17 -7.26 15.93
N ILE A 130 32.59 -6.32 15.19
CA ILE A 130 31.26 -6.45 14.59
C ILE A 130 31.26 -7.50 13.47
N ARG A 131 32.29 -7.54 12.61
CA ARG A 131 32.43 -8.61 11.60
C ARG A 131 32.54 -9.99 12.24
N THR A 132 33.28 -10.14 13.33
CA THR A 132 33.34 -11.42 14.07
C THR A 132 32.00 -11.74 14.74
N MET A 133 31.27 -10.78 15.31
CA MET A 133 29.88 -11.03 15.79
C MET A 133 28.99 -11.59 14.69
N LEU A 134 29.08 -11.05 13.48
CA LEU A 134 28.31 -11.52 12.32
C LEU A 134 28.74 -12.92 11.83
N SER A 135 30.01 -13.32 11.99
CA SER A 135 30.42 -14.71 11.69
C SER A 135 30.05 -15.73 12.78
N TYR A 136 29.56 -15.27 13.94
CA TYR A 136 29.00 -16.10 15.01
C TYR A 136 27.46 -16.03 15.05
N ASP A 137 26.81 -15.59 13.97
CA ASP A 137 25.35 -15.50 13.81
C ASP A 137 24.63 -14.70 14.93
N PHE A 138 25.26 -13.62 15.42
CA PHE A 138 24.61 -12.73 16.39
C PHE A 138 23.34 -12.09 15.82
N GLU A 139 22.32 -11.96 16.66
CA GLU A 139 21.09 -11.25 16.29
C GLU A 139 21.39 -9.81 15.84
N HIS A 140 21.16 -9.51 14.56
CA HIS A 140 21.41 -8.19 13.96
C HIS A 140 20.73 -7.03 14.72
N GLY A 141 19.61 -7.28 15.41
CA GLY A 141 18.93 -6.31 16.26
C GLY A 141 19.72 -5.93 17.52
N VAL A 142 20.44 -6.88 18.12
CA VAL A 142 21.36 -6.63 19.26
C VAL A 142 22.61 -5.90 18.76
N VAL A 143 23.15 -6.32 17.61
CA VAL A 143 24.33 -5.67 16.99
C VAL A 143 24.03 -4.22 16.60
N SER A 144 22.89 -3.94 15.95
CA SER A 144 22.48 -2.56 15.63
C SER A 144 22.24 -1.72 16.89
N SER A 145 21.59 -2.29 17.91
CA SER A 145 21.41 -1.62 19.21
C SER A 145 22.73 -1.26 19.87
N PHE A 146 23.74 -2.15 19.82
CA PHE A 146 25.09 -1.86 20.31
C PHE A 146 25.78 -0.77 19.49
N LEU A 147 25.68 -0.81 18.16
CA LEU A 147 26.26 0.21 17.28
C LEU A 147 25.69 1.61 17.58
N PHE A 148 24.38 1.75 17.76
CA PHE A 148 23.77 3.02 18.17
C PHE A 148 24.17 3.43 19.60
N TYR A 149 24.28 2.49 20.54
CA TYR A 149 24.73 2.78 21.90
C TYR A 149 26.18 3.28 21.94
N TYR A 150 27.07 2.60 21.20
CA TYR A 150 28.46 2.99 21.01
C TYR A 150 28.54 4.37 20.35
N HIS A 151 27.83 4.58 19.24
CA HIS A 151 27.82 5.86 18.50
C HIS A 151 27.42 7.03 19.40
N ASN A 152 26.30 6.91 20.11
CA ASN A 152 25.82 7.95 21.03
C ASN A 152 26.82 8.22 22.15
N SER A 153 27.44 7.16 22.71
CA SER A 153 28.43 7.28 23.78
C SER A 153 29.72 7.96 23.31
N THR A 154 30.27 7.55 22.17
CA THR A 154 31.47 8.14 21.57
C THR A 154 31.24 9.58 21.09
N CYS A 155 30.03 9.94 20.67
CA CYS A 155 29.71 11.30 20.26
C CYS A 155 29.52 12.30 21.43
N LEU A 156 29.39 11.83 22.67
CA LEU A 156 29.27 12.68 23.85
C LEU A 156 30.64 13.27 24.23
N GLY A 157 30.81 14.57 23.99
CA GLY A 157 32.01 15.32 24.38
C GLY A 157 33.19 15.28 23.40
N ALA A 158 33.20 14.38 22.41
CA ALA A 158 34.24 14.27 21.39
C ALA A 158 34.38 15.53 20.50
N ALA A 159 35.50 15.62 19.77
CA ALA A 159 35.74 16.61 18.72
C ALA A 159 34.83 16.41 17.49
N GLN A 160 34.78 17.37 16.57
CA GLN A 160 33.94 17.25 15.38
C GLN A 160 34.44 16.15 14.42
N ASP A 161 35.75 16.05 14.23
CA ASP A 161 36.36 15.10 13.28
C ASP A 161 36.18 13.65 13.77
N GLU A 162 36.41 13.40 15.06
CA GLU A 162 36.17 12.10 15.72
C GLU A 162 34.71 11.65 15.57
N LYS A 163 33.74 12.58 15.65
CA LYS A 163 32.32 12.27 15.42
C LYS A 163 32.03 11.91 13.98
N ILE A 164 32.67 12.57 13.02
CA ILE A 164 32.49 12.27 11.59
C ILE A 164 33.03 10.85 11.31
N GLU A 165 34.23 10.53 11.79
CA GLU A 165 34.85 9.21 11.66
C GLU A 165 34.00 8.10 12.30
N ALA A 166 33.63 8.26 13.58
CA ALA A 166 32.80 7.28 14.29
C ALA A 166 31.41 7.12 13.63
N THR A 167 30.82 8.20 13.10
CA THR A 167 29.54 8.14 12.38
C THR A 167 29.69 7.39 11.06
N GLU A 168 30.73 7.67 10.27
CA GLU A 168 30.94 7.00 8.98
C GLU A 168 31.15 5.49 9.14
N VAL A 169 31.96 5.06 10.11
CA VAL A 169 32.18 3.62 10.35
C VAL A 169 30.93 2.93 10.88
N VAL A 170 30.17 3.57 11.79
CA VAL A 170 28.87 3.01 12.23
C VAL A 170 27.90 2.84 11.06
N ILE A 171 27.82 3.80 10.12
CA ILE A 171 27.01 3.66 8.90
C ILE A 171 27.48 2.49 8.04
N ASN A 172 28.79 2.37 7.82
CA ASN A 172 29.37 1.27 7.04
C ASN A 172 29.12 -0.12 7.68
N LEU A 173 29.00 -0.19 9.01
CA LEU A 173 28.68 -1.41 9.74
C LEU A 173 27.17 -1.72 9.77
N LEU A 174 26.31 -0.70 9.88
CA LEU A 174 24.86 -0.88 9.77
C LEU A 174 24.46 -1.42 8.38
N LEU A 175 25.20 -1.07 7.32
CA LEU A 175 25.02 -1.63 5.97
C LEU A 175 25.34 -3.14 5.85
N LEU A 176 25.94 -3.76 6.87
CA LEU A 176 26.19 -5.21 6.93
C LEU A 176 25.05 -5.99 7.60
N LEU A 177 24.05 -5.30 8.16
CA LEU A 177 22.98 -5.92 8.96
C LEU A 177 21.69 -6.10 8.16
N ASP A 178 20.82 -7.02 8.59
CA ASP A 178 19.44 -7.03 8.10
C ASP A 178 18.72 -5.74 8.51
N LEU A 179 18.41 -4.92 7.50
CA LEU A 179 17.62 -3.68 7.58
C LEU A 179 16.38 -3.81 8.46
N ARG A 180 15.71 -4.97 8.49
CA ARG A 180 14.47 -5.18 9.27
C ARG A 180 14.71 -5.22 10.79
N SER A 181 15.96 -5.47 11.20
CA SER A 181 16.37 -5.49 12.60
C SER A 181 16.79 -4.11 13.14
N ILE A 182 16.93 -3.12 12.25
CA ILE A 182 17.45 -1.79 12.59
C ILE A 182 16.30 -0.86 13.01
N SER A 183 16.46 -0.19 14.15
CA SER A 183 15.52 0.80 14.65
C SER A 183 15.42 2.02 13.70
N CYS A 184 14.23 2.26 13.14
CA CYS A 184 13.96 3.42 12.31
C CYS A 184 14.26 4.74 13.05
N LYS A 185 13.82 4.83 14.32
CA LYS A 185 14.04 5.99 15.19
C LYS A 185 15.52 6.37 15.26
N ASP A 186 16.38 5.37 15.43
CA ASP A 186 17.80 5.59 15.64
C ASP A 186 18.54 5.88 14.32
N LEU A 187 18.07 5.34 13.19
CA LEU A 187 18.51 5.78 11.87
C LEU A 187 18.15 7.26 11.59
N PHE A 188 16.94 7.71 11.93
CA PHE A 188 16.57 9.12 11.79
C PHE A 188 17.37 10.03 12.71
N ASN A 189 17.67 9.61 13.95
CA ASN A 189 18.58 10.33 14.84
C ASN A 189 20.01 10.41 14.26
N LEU A 190 20.53 9.30 13.72
CA LEU A 190 21.83 9.24 13.05
C LEU A 190 21.89 10.17 11.84
N ASN A 191 20.83 10.22 11.02
CA ASN A 191 20.72 11.15 9.90
C ASN A 191 20.75 12.61 10.36
N ARG A 192 19.97 12.96 11.39
CA ARG A 192 19.96 14.30 11.99
C ARG A 192 21.36 14.70 12.47
N MET A 193 22.09 13.79 13.10
CA MET A 193 23.48 14.03 13.51
C MET A 193 24.42 14.21 12.31
N ALA A 194 24.35 13.35 11.29
CA ALA A 194 25.17 13.44 10.08
C ALA A 194 24.98 14.77 9.32
N VAL A 195 23.73 15.24 9.22
CA VAL A 195 23.39 16.56 8.65
C VAL A 195 23.93 17.70 9.51
N CYS A 196 23.78 17.62 10.84
CA CYS A 196 24.36 18.62 11.76
C CYS A 196 25.89 18.69 11.70
N LEU A 197 26.56 17.54 11.53
CA LEU A 197 28.02 17.43 11.39
C LEU A 197 28.52 17.84 10.00
N LYS A 198 27.63 18.09 9.03
CA LYS A 198 27.94 18.39 7.63
C LYS A 198 28.79 17.31 6.94
N MET A 199 28.42 16.05 7.17
CA MET A 199 29.08 14.90 6.54
C MET A 199 28.99 14.94 5.01
N SER A 200 29.82 14.13 4.34
CA SER A 200 29.81 14.01 2.89
C SER A 200 28.45 13.54 2.35
N THR A 201 28.10 13.99 1.15
CA THR A 201 26.86 13.55 0.46
C THR A 201 26.83 12.03 0.26
N SER A 202 27.98 11.39 0.08
CA SER A 202 28.09 9.92 0.05
C SER A 202 27.61 9.26 1.35
N CYS A 203 28.00 9.80 2.51
CA CYS A 203 27.53 9.29 3.80
C CYS A 203 26.03 9.52 3.99
N ILE A 204 25.53 10.72 3.66
CA ILE A 204 24.09 11.02 3.75
C ILE A 204 23.28 10.07 2.86
N ASN A 205 23.71 9.86 1.61
CA ASN A 205 23.06 8.92 0.69
C ASN A 205 23.05 7.47 1.21
N LYS A 206 24.10 7.02 1.93
CA LYS A 206 24.10 5.71 2.60
C LYS A 206 23.03 5.63 3.69
N ILE A 207 22.89 6.66 4.54
CA ILE A 207 21.87 6.70 5.61
C ILE A 207 20.46 6.78 5.01
N GLU A 208 20.24 7.64 4.00
CA GLU A 208 18.98 7.72 3.27
C GLU A 208 18.63 6.40 2.59
N GLY A 209 19.64 5.66 2.11
CA GLY A 209 19.53 4.28 1.61
C GLY A 209 19.12 3.24 2.67
N LEU A 210 19.45 3.44 3.95
CA LEU A 210 18.96 2.62 5.06
C LEU A 210 17.52 3.01 5.46
N ILE A 211 17.20 4.30 5.44
CA ILE A 211 15.90 4.84 5.89
C ILE A 211 14.79 4.63 4.85
N GLY A 212 15.04 4.92 3.58
CA GLY A 212 14.05 4.88 2.51
C GLY A 212 13.28 3.55 2.44
N PRO A 213 13.95 2.38 2.48
CA PRO A 213 13.28 1.09 2.53
C PRO A 213 12.38 0.88 3.75
N LEU A 214 12.55 1.63 4.84
CA LEU A 214 11.81 1.51 6.10
C LEU A 214 10.70 2.57 6.27
N LEU A 215 10.42 3.38 5.23
CA LEU A 215 9.37 4.42 5.29
C LEU A 215 7.99 3.90 5.71
N ASP A 216 7.62 2.65 5.36
CA ASP A 216 6.32 2.11 5.76
C ASP A 216 6.18 1.92 7.28
N GLN A 217 7.30 1.85 8.02
CA GLN A 217 7.36 1.70 9.48
C GLN A 217 7.54 3.03 10.23
N THR A 218 7.70 4.14 9.50
CA THR A 218 8.05 5.46 10.03
C THR A 218 6.83 6.21 10.57
N THR A 219 7.01 7.14 11.52
CA THR A 219 6.00 8.13 11.95
C THR A 219 6.36 9.52 11.44
N ILE A 220 5.35 10.42 11.36
CA ILE A 220 5.51 11.76 10.78
C ILE A 220 6.58 12.59 11.52
N ASP A 221 6.70 12.42 12.83
CA ASP A 221 7.63 13.14 13.70
C ASP A 221 9.10 13.01 13.27
N TYR A 222 9.44 11.90 12.60
CA TYR A 222 10.79 11.67 12.08
C TYR A 222 11.05 12.33 10.72
N LEU A 223 10.00 12.58 9.94
CA LEU A 223 10.06 13.26 8.64
C LEU A 223 10.09 14.79 8.76
N LEU A 224 9.59 15.34 9.88
CA LEU A 224 9.58 16.78 10.19
C LEU A 224 10.98 17.31 10.56
N LEU A 225 11.94 17.19 9.63
CA LEU A 225 13.29 17.73 9.78
C LEU A 225 13.31 19.22 9.35
N PRO A 226 13.91 20.13 10.15
CA PRO A 226 14.00 21.54 9.79
C PRO A 226 14.77 21.78 8.47
N SER A 227 14.26 22.68 7.63
CA SER A 227 14.88 22.99 6.34
C SER A 227 16.32 23.50 6.49
N PRO A 228 17.27 23.09 5.64
CA PRO A 228 18.65 23.58 5.69
C PRO A 228 18.70 25.11 5.51
N ARG A 229 19.49 25.78 6.37
CA ARG A 229 19.54 27.24 6.52
C ARG A 229 19.88 27.98 5.22
N ARG A 230 18.84 28.30 4.42
CA ARG A 230 18.79 29.29 3.31
C ARG A 230 17.44 29.33 2.56
N ARG A 231 16.54 28.33 2.71
CA ARG A 231 15.29 28.26 1.92
C ARG A 231 14.08 29.02 2.50
N GLY A 232 14.10 29.40 3.77
CA GLY A 232 12.95 30.04 4.45
C GLY A 232 11.85 29.08 4.91
N GLN A 233 11.71 27.94 4.25
CA GLN A 233 10.80 26.83 4.60
C GLN A 233 11.02 26.30 6.02
N ALA A 234 9.94 25.82 6.62
CA ALA A 234 9.97 25.15 7.92
C ALA A 234 10.69 23.80 7.84
N TYR A 235 10.40 22.99 6.82
CA TYR A 235 10.83 21.59 6.71
C TYR A 235 11.64 21.27 5.45
N ASP A 236 12.46 20.21 5.49
CA ASP A 236 13.22 19.70 4.34
C ASP A 236 12.36 18.77 3.47
N VAL A 237 11.64 19.35 2.52
CA VAL A 237 10.81 18.62 1.54
C VAL A 237 11.66 17.77 0.58
N ASP A 238 12.85 18.24 0.20
CA ASP A 238 13.75 17.48 -0.69
C ASP A 238 14.21 16.18 -0.04
N PHE A 239 14.44 16.17 1.28
CA PHE A 239 14.75 14.95 2.04
C PHE A 239 13.64 13.91 1.94
N VAL A 240 12.38 14.31 2.14
CA VAL A 240 11.24 13.39 2.03
C VAL A 240 11.07 12.88 0.59
N LEU A 241 11.24 13.75 -0.42
CA LEU A 241 11.25 13.34 -1.83
C LEU A 241 12.32 12.29 -2.14
N ARG A 242 13.55 12.45 -1.61
CA ARG A 242 14.63 11.46 -1.78
C ARG A 242 14.29 10.13 -1.10
N LEU A 243 13.79 10.15 0.15
CA LEU A 243 13.41 8.93 0.85
C LEU A 243 12.30 8.14 0.12
N VAL A 244 11.29 8.83 -0.41
CA VAL A 244 10.22 8.15 -1.17
C VAL A 244 10.75 7.63 -2.51
N HIS A 245 11.61 8.37 -3.21
CA HIS A 245 12.28 7.84 -4.40
C HIS A 245 13.06 6.55 -4.09
N ILE A 246 13.81 6.51 -2.98
CA ILE A 246 14.52 5.30 -2.53
C ILE A 246 13.54 4.17 -2.16
N PHE A 247 12.38 4.46 -1.59
CA PHE A 247 11.36 3.45 -1.29
C PHE A 247 10.76 2.78 -2.55
N PHE A 248 10.64 3.50 -3.66
CA PHE A 248 10.13 2.94 -4.93
C PHE A 248 11.20 2.26 -5.79
N PHE A 249 12.42 2.83 -5.83
CA PHE A 249 13.47 2.41 -6.76
C PHE A 249 14.68 1.74 -6.09
N GLY A 250 14.66 1.55 -4.77
CA GLY A 250 15.71 0.84 -4.03
C GLY A 250 15.49 -0.68 -4.02
N ASP A 251 16.57 -1.43 -4.27
CA ASP A 251 16.56 -2.89 -4.44
C ASP A 251 16.27 -3.71 -3.15
N SER A 252 15.92 -3.07 -2.03
CA SER A 252 15.95 -3.69 -0.70
C SER A 252 14.73 -4.56 -0.36
N PHE A 253 13.51 -4.15 -0.72
CA PHE A 253 12.28 -4.82 -0.26
C PHE A 253 11.16 -4.82 -1.30
N ALA A 254 10.44 -5.94 -1.41
CA ALA A 254 9.24 -6.04 -2.24
C ALA A 254 8.19 -4.95 -1.89
N LEU A 255 7.75 -4.22 -2.92
CA LEU A 255 6.72 -3.20 -2.83
C LEU A 255 5.33 -3.84 -2.76
N THR A 256 4.90 -4.24 -1.57
CA THR A 256 3.56 -4.80 -1.35
C THR A 256 2.51 -3.70 -1.19
N SER A 257 1.27 -3.98 -1.60
CA SER A 257 0.16 -3.01 -1.50
C SER A 257 -0.03 -2.45 -0.09
N ASN A 258 0.15 -3.28 0.95
CA ASN A 258 0.02 -2.85 2.34
C ASN A 258 1.11 -1.84 2.75
N ARG A 259 2.36 -2.04 2.33
CA ARG A 259 3.47 -1.10 2.60
C ARG A 259 3.23 0.22 1.88
N LEU A 260 2.85 0.15 0.60
CA LEU A 260 2.51 1.31 -0.22
C LEU A 260 1.36 2.13 0.41
N LYS A 261 0.30 1.49 0.91
CA LYS A 261 -0.81 2.14 1.62
C LYS A 261 -0.38 2.80 2.95
N ARG A 262 0.57 2.22 3.68
CA ARG A 262 1.13 2.83 4.91
C ARG A 262 1.92 4.10 4.57
N VAL A 263 2.78 4.05 3.55
CA VAL A 263 3.52 5.22 3.06
C VAL A 263 2.56 6.30 2.53
N ALA A 264 1.48 5.93 1.81
CA ALA A 264 0.47 6.89 1.38
C ALA A 264 -0.17 7.65 2.55
N LYS A 265 -0.63 6.93 3.59
CA LYS A 265 -1.21 7.55 4.79
C LYS A 265 -0.20 8.44 5.53
N MET A 266 1.09 8.08 5.52
CA MET A 266 2.16 8.89 6.08
C MET A 266 2.40 10.18 5.28
N MET A 267 2.45 10.07 3.95
CA MET A 267 2.65 11.22 3.05
C MET A 267 1.45 12.17 3.05
N ASP A 268 0.22 11.65 3.16
CA ASP A 268 -0.97 12.48 3.23
C ASP A 268 -1.08 13.27 4.56
N LEU A 269 -0.51 12.73 5.65
CA LEU A 269 -0.31 13.49 6.90
C LEU A 269 0.82 14.54 6.75
N PHE A 270 1.95 14.17 6.14
CA PHE A 270 3.05 15.11 5.91
C PHE A 270 2.62 16.29 5.03
N LEU A 271 1.82 16.03 3.99
CA LEU A 271 1.21 17.05 3.13
C LEU A 271 0.36 18.06 3.92
N LEU A 272 -0.39 17.62 4.95
CA LEU A 272 -1.18 18.52 5.80
C LEU A 272 -0.29 19.42 6.68
N GLU A 273 0.85 18.93 7.17
CA GLU A 273 1.79 19.71 7.98
C GLU A 273 2.59 20.74 7.18
N VAL A 274 2.91 20.45 5.90
CA VAL A 274 3.68 21.38 5.04
C VAL A 274 2.81 22.33 4.22
N ALA A 275 1.56 21.97 3.92
CA ALA A 275 0.62 22.83 3.18
C ALA A 275 0.47 24.26 3.74
N PRO A 276 0.46 24.53 5.07
CA PRO A 276 0.34 25.89 5.60
C PRO A 276 1.64 26.71 5.61
N ASP A 277 2.80 26.18 5.17
CA ASP A 277 4.07 26.92 5.11
C ASP A 277 4.08 27.92 3.93
N PRO A 278 4.10 29.24 4.16
CA PRO A 278 4.08 30.26 3.09
C PRO A 278 5.36 30.32 2.24
N HIS A 279 6.39 29.54 2.60
CA HIS A 279 7.66 29.46 1.87
C HIS A 279 7.79 28.17 1.04
N LEU A 280 6.82 27.26 1.11
CA LEU A 280 6.79 26.06 0.28
C LEU A 280 6.49 26.42 -1.18
N LYS A 281 7.33 26.00 -2.13
CA LYS A 281 7.13 26.40 -3.54
C LYS A 281 6.07 25.55 -4.23
N PRO A 282 5.41 26.09 -5.28
CA PRO A 282 4.37 25.35 -6.02
C PRO A 282 4.89 24.05 -6.62
N CYS A 283 6.08 24.07 -7.22
CA CYS A 283 6.73 22.90 -7.80
C CYS A 283 7.16 21.84 -6.76
N GLU A 284 7.51 22.26 -5.54
CA GLU A 284 7.85 21.35 -4.44
C GLU A 284 6.57 20.68 -3.90
N PHE A 285 5.47 21.44 -3.75
CA PHE A 285 4.15 20.89 -3.38
C PHE A 285 3.56 19.97 -4.48
N GLU A 286 3.71 20.34 -5.75
CA GLU A 286 3.31 19.53 -6.91
C GLU A 286 4.06 18.19 -6.95
N ALA A 287 5.37 18.20 -6.69
CA ALA A 287 6.15 16.98 -6.54
C ALA A 287 5.66 16.12 -5.35
N LEU A 288 5.27 16.75 -4.23
CA LEU A 288 4.74 16.03 -3.07
C LEU A 288 3.41 15.30 -3.34
N ILE A 289 2.48 15.92 -4.06
CA ILE A 289 1.18 15.30 -4.34
C ILE A 289 1.28 14.20 -5.42
N THR A 290 2.18 14.35 -6.40
CA THR A 290 2.34 13.47 -7.56
C THR A 290 3.27 12.26 -7.34
N MET A 291 4.12 12.25 -6.31
CA MET A 291 5.13 11.19 -6.10
C MET A 291 4.57 9.77 -5.91
N LEU A 292 3.30 9.63 -5.51
CA LEU A 292 2.66 8.34 -5.23
C LEU A 292 1.68 7.94 -6.33
N PRO A 293 1.70 6.68 -6.79
CA PRO A 293 0.74 6.19 -7.77
C PRO A 293 -0.67 6.14 -7.18
N ASP A 294 -1.69 6.31 -8.01
CA ASP A 294 -3.09 6.27 -7.59
C ASP A 294 -3.49 5.01 -6.82
N THR A 295 -2.85 3.87 -7.09
CA THR A 295 -3.12 2.61 -6.39
C THR A 295 -2.73 2.63 -4.91
N ALA A 296 -1.92 3.61 -4.48
CA ALA A 296 -1.49 3.79 -3.10
C ALA A 296 -2.59 4.40 -2.21
N ARG A 297 -3.39 5.32 -2.75
CA ARG A 297 -4.40 6.10 -2.00
C ARG A 297 -5.80 5.48 -2.15
N GLU A 298 -6.35 4.99 -1.04
CA GLU A 298 -7.71 4.45 -0.95
C GLU A 298 -8.79 5.56 -1.03
N SER A 299 -8.47 6.75 -0.50
CA SER A 299 -9.28 7.97 -0.53
C SER A 299 -8.37 9.16 -0.86
N HIS A 300 -8.92 10.24 -1.43
CA HIS A 300 -8.21 11.50 -1.67
C HIS A 300 -8.62 12.60 -0.67
N ASP A 301 -9.29 12.24 0.44
CA ASP A 301 -9.85 13.19 1.40
C ASP A 301 -8.78 14.04 2.09
N GLN A 302 -7.72 13.42 2.63
CA GLN A 302 -6.60 14.13 3.26
C GLN A 302 -5.80 14.95 2.25
N LEU A 303 -5.60 14.40 1.04
CA LEU A 303 -4.95 15.11 -0.07
C LEU A 303 -5.72 16.38 -0.44
N TYR A 304 -7.05 16.31 -0.57
CA TYR A 304 -7.89 17.48 -0.83
C TYR A 304 -7.77 18.54 0.27
N LEU A 305 -7.78 18.13 1.54
CA LEU A 305 -7.63 19.06 2.67
C LEU A 305 -6.26 19.78 2.64
N ALA A 306 -5.17 19.06 2.34
CA ALA A 306 -3.85 19.67 2.17
C ALA A 306 -3.80 20.65 0.99
N MET A 307 -4.41 20.29 -0.15
CA MET A 307 -4.49 21.17 -1.33
C MET A 307 -5.32 22.44 -1.05
N ASP A 308 -6.46 22.30 -0.39
CA ASP A 308 -7.31 23.44 0.03
C ASP A 308 -6.57 24.38 1.01
N MET A 309 -5.81 23.83 1.97
CA MET A 309 -4.95 24.63 2.85
C MET A 309 -3.84 25.34 2.07
N TYR A 310 -3.14 24.63 1.18
CA TYR A 310 -2.04 25.18 0.40
C TYR A 310 -2.48 26.36 -0.48
N LEU A 311 -3.58 26.19 -1.24
CA LEU A 311 -4.11 27.26 -2.10
C LEU A 311 -4.59 28.48 -1.30
N LYS A 312 -5.15 28.27 -0.09
CA LYS A 312 -5.55 29.37 0.80
C LYS A 312 -4.38 30.20 1.33
N VAL A 313 -3.23 29.57 1.60
CA VAL A 313 -2.01 30.27 2.01
C VAL A 313 -1.31 30.94 0.82
N HIS A 314 -1.34 30.30 -0.35
CA HIS A 314 -0.64 30.74 -1.56
C HIS A 314 -1.57 31.47 -2.54
N ALA A 315 -2.27 32.51 -2.09
CA ALA A 315 -3.22 33.30 -2.90
C ALA A 315 -2.58 34.15 -4.04
N GLY A 316 -1.35 33.85 -4.44
CA GLY A 316 -0.60 34.54 -5.51
C GLY A 316 -0.04 33.59 -6.58
N LEU A 317 -0.56 32.36 -6.66
CA LEU A 317 -0.22 31.38 -7.69
C LEU A 317 -0.67 31.85 -9.08
N SER A 318 -0.02 31.34 -10.13
CA SER A 318 -0.57 31.47 -11.49
C SER A 318 -1.66 30.42 -11.73
N GLU A 319 -2.64 30.76 -12.58
CA GLU A 319 -3.71 29.86 -13.03
C GLU A 319 -3.18 28.49 -13.51
N LYS A 320 -1.99 28.45 -14.11
CA LYS A 320 -1.34 27.20 -14.54
C LYS A 320 -0.89 26.33 -13.37
N GLU A 321 -0.32 26.92 -12.33
CA GLU A 321 0.12 26.21 -11.13
C GLU A 321 -1.09 25.72 -10.33
N GLU A 322 -2.12 26.55 -10.18
CA GLU A 322 -3.38 26.16 -9.54
C GLU A 322 -4.03 24.99 -10.27
N ILE A 323 -4.15 25.05 -11.60
CA ILE A 323 -4.70 23.95 -12.41
C ILE A 323 -3.83 22.69 -12.29
N SER A 324 -2.49 22.79 -12.34
CA SER A 324 -1.61 21.61 -12.26
C SER A 324 -1.75 20.88 -10.93
N ILE A 325 -1.73 21.65 -9.82
CA ILE A 325 -2.00 21.12 -8.48
C ILE A 325 -3.38 20.46 -8.46
N CYS A 326 -4.44 21.18 -8.83
CA CYS A 326 -5.82 20.71 -8.71
C CYS A 326 -6.15 19.50 -9.60
N CYS A 327 -5.55 19.38 -10.79
CA CYS A 327 -5.77 18.25 -11.70
C CYS A 327 -5.32 16.89 -11.15
N THR A 328 -4.47 16.86 -10.12
CA THR A 328 -4.05 15.61 -9.45
C THR A 328 -5.18 14.96 -8.63
N LEU A 329 -6.26 15.70 -8.33
CA LEU A 329 -7.33 15.25 -7.45
C LEU A 329 -8.38 14.37 -8.16
N LYS A 330 -8.49 13.10 -7.75
CA LYS A 330 -9.54 12.18 -8.23
C LYS A 330 -10.82 12.27 -7.41
N HIS A 331 -11.81 12.99 -7.93
CA HIS A 331 -13.12 13.18 -7.31
C HIS A 331 -13.88 11.88 -6.96
N GLU A 332 -13.65 10.79 -7.70
CA GLU A 332 -14.25 9.48 -7.44
C GLU A 332 -13.83 8.85 -6.10
N LYS A 333 -12.71 9.31 -5.54
CA LYS A 333 -12.13 8.85 -4.27
C LYS A 333 -12.36 9.83 -3.11
N LEU A 334 -13.16 10.87 -3.32
CA LEU A 334 -13.58 11.78 -2.27
C LEU A 334 -14.83 11.27 -1.57
N SER A 335 -14.91 11.47 -0.26
CA SER A 335 -16.18 11.33 0.47
C SER A 335 -17.23 12.33 -0.03
N ALA A 336 -18.51 11.96 0.12
CA ALA A 336 -19.63 12.79 -0.33
C ALA A 336 -19.72 14.15 0.41
N GLU A 337 -19.08 14.29 1.58
CA GLU A 337 -18.97 15.57 2.29
C GLU A 337 -17.92 16.48 1.63
N LEU A 338 -16.70 15.98 1.40
CA LEU A 338 -15.65 16.79 0.77
C LEU A 338 -15.96 17.11 -0.70
N LEU A 339 -16.71 16.26 -1.41
CA LEU A 339 -17.23 16.59 -2.75
C LEU A 339 -18.23 17.76 -2.71
N ARG A 340 -19.06 17.86 -1.66
CA ARG A 340 -19.95 19.01 -1.41
C ARG A 340 -19.18 20.27 -0.98
N HIS A 341 -18.05 20.12 -0.29
CA HIS A 341 -17.16 21.23 0.02
C HIS A 341 -16.46 21.75 -1.26
N LEU A 342 -15.85 20.87 -2.05
CA LEU A 342 -15.15 21.18 -3.29
C LEU A 342 -16.03 21.91 -4.32
N THR A 343 -17.28 21.47 -4.50
CA THR A 343 -18.24 22.14 -5.40
C THR A 343 -18.61 23.56 -4.97
N ARG A 344 -18.46 23.90 -3.68
CA ARG A 344 -18.73 25.23 -3.10
C ARG A 344 -17.46 26.08 -2.92
N ASN A 345 -16.29 25.46 -2.96
CA ASN A 345 -15.02 26.10 -2.65
C ASN A 345 -14.63 27.09 -3.76
N LEU A 346 -14.61 28.39 -3.45
CA LEU A 346 -14.31 29.43 -4.44
C LEU A 346 -12.81 29.51 -4.82
N VAL A 347 -11.91 28.95 -4.00
CA VAL A 347 -10.45 28.96 -4.23
C VAL A 347 -10.02 27.94 -5.28
N PHE A 348 -10.75 26.82 -5.42
CA PHE A 348 -10.44 25.82 -6.45
C PHE A 348 -10.83 26.33 -7.87
N PRO A 349 -9.99 26.16 -8.91
CA PRO A 349 -10.33 26.51 -10.29
C PRO A 349 -11.64 25.87 -10.78
N SER A 350 -12.38 26.57 -11.64
CA SER A 350 -13.65 26.08 -12.21
C SER A 350 -13.46 24.82 -13.07
N GLU A 351 -12.31 24.72 -13.70
CA GLU A 351 -11.90 23.70 -14.66
C GLU A 351 -11.59 22.38 -13.95
N ALA A 352 -11.05 22.49 -12.73
CA ALA A 352 -10.66 21.36 -11.89
C ALA A 352 -11.81 20.87 -10.98
N LYS A 353 -12.95 21.57 -10.90
CA LYS A 353 -14.10 21.12 -10.11
C LYS A 353 -14.84 19.95 -10.78
N PRO A 354 -15.45 19.04 -10.01
CA PRO A 354 -16.30 18.00 -10.55
C PRO A 354 -17.49 18.64 -11.29
N ARG A 355 -17.52 18.47 -12.62
CA ARG A 355 -18.75 18.73 -13.41
C ARG A 355 -19.89 17.89 -12.81
N ALA A 356 -21.13 18.37 -12.93
CA ALA A 356 -22.33 17.81 -12.27
C ALA A 356 -22.62 16.30 -12.52
N TYR A 357 -21.87 15.68 -13.44
CA TYR A 357 -21.78 14.25 -13.71
C TYR A 357 -21.44 13.39 -12.47
N ILE A 358 -20.48 13.80 -11.63
CA ILE A 358 -20.01 12.97 -10.49
C ILE A 358 -21.06 12.91 -9.35
N THR A 359 -21.89 13.95 -9.25
CA THR A 359 -23.08 13.97 -8.37
C THR A 359 -24.18 13.00 -8.85
N LYS A 360 -24.21 12.63 -10.13
CA LYS A 360 -25.08 11.54 -10.61
C LYS A 360 -24.50 10.16 -10.27
N GLN A 361 -23.19 9.97 -10.42
CA GLN A 361 -22.54 8.65 -10.23
C GLN A 361 -22.58 8.16 -8.77
N SER A 362 -22.45 9.07 -7.80
CA SER A 362 -22.66 8.79 -6.37
C SER A 362 -24.10 8.39 -6.06
N ARG A 363 -25.09 9.15 -6.56
CA ARG A 363 -26.51 8.75 -6.57
C ARG A 363 -26.74 7.37 -7.19
N MET A 364 -26.03 7.06 -8.28
CA MET A 364 -26.15 5.78 -8.99
C MET A 364 -25.64 4.60 -8.17
N LYS A 365 -24.60 4.77 -7.34
CA LYS A 365 -24.17 3.74 -6.37
C LYS A 365 -25.24 3.48 -5.30
N THR A 366 -25.87 4.51 -4.76
CA THR A 366 -26.97 4.38 -3.80
C THR A 366 -28.17 3.68 -4.43
N LEU A 367 -28.60 4.13 -5.62
CA LEU A 367 -29.71 3.51 -6.37
C LEU A 367 -29.43 2.06 -6.76
N LEU A 368 -28.18 1.69 -7.10
CA LEU A 368 -27.80 0.29 -7.37
C LEU A 368 -27.87 -0.59 -6.12
N GLN A 369 -27.67 -0.02 -4.93
CA GLN A 369 -27.77 -0.72 -3.66
C GLN A 369 -29.24 -0.90 -3.21
N GLU A 370 -30.14 -0.04 -3.68
CA GLU A 370 -31.60 -0.09 -3.47
C GLU A 370 -32.33 -1.03 -4.46
N ASN A 371 -31.68 -1.46 -5.54
CA ASN A 371 -32.32 -2.19 -6.66
C ASN A 371 -31.88 -3.67 -6.81
N ASP A 372 -31.82 -4.44 -5.71
CA ASP A 372 -31.46 -5.88 -5.72
C ASP A 372 -32.33 -6.75 -6.66
N HIS A 373 -33.53 -6.30 -7.02
CA HIS A 373 -34.39 -6.96 -8.03
C HIS A 373 -33.74 -7.02 -9.42
N LEU A 374 -32.99 -5.99 -9.83
CA LEU A 374 -32.28 -5.98 -11.11
C LEU A 374 -31.08 -6.94 -11.10
N LYS A 375 -30.37 -7.04 -9.98
CA LYS A 375 -29.28 -8.01 -9.79
C LYS A 375 -29.77 -9.44 -9.92
N ASN A 376 -30.92 -9.76 -9.32
CA ASN A 376 -31.59 -11.06 -9.48
C ASN A 376 -32.12 -11.30 -10.90
N PHE A 377 -32.57 -10.26 -11.60
CA PHE A 377 -32.94 -10.34 -13.02
C PHE A 377 -31.71 -10.67 -13.89
N PHE A 378 -30.58 -10.00 -13.70
CA PHE A 378 -29.33 -10.31 -14.39
C PHE A 378 -28.86 -11.74 -14.12
N GLU A 379 -28.80 -12.15 -12.85
CA GLU A 379 -28.55 -13.54 -12.43
C GLU A 379 -29.46 -14.55 -13.16
N SER A 380 -30.76 -14.26 -13.27
CA SER A 380 -31.73 -15.11 -13.98
C SER A 380 -31.49 -15.17 -15.50
N VAL A 381 -31.20 -14.03 -16.14
CA VAL A 381 -30.91 -13.94 -17.58
C VAL A 381 -29.62 -14.72 -17.89
N PHE A 382 -28.53 -14.45 -17.17
CA PHE A 382 -27.28 -15.21 -17.32
C PHE A 382 -27.49 -16.71 -17.10
N ARG A 383 -28.20 -17.10 -16.02
CA ARG A 383 -28.48 -18.51 -15.69
C ARG A 383 -29.32 -19.24 -16.74
N LYS A 384 -30.24 -18.55 -17.44
CA LYS A 384 -30.98 -19.11 -18.57
C LYS A 384 -30.10 -19.27 -19.81
N SER A 385 -29.29 -18.25 -20.14
CA SER A 385 -28.37 -18.30 -21.29
C SER A 385 -27.33 -19.41 -21.16
N PHE A 386 -26.76 -19.65 -19.96
CA PHE A 386 -25.81 -20.74 -19.74
C PHE A 386 -26.46 -22.13 -19.86
N LYS A 387 -27.71 -22.31 -19.40
CA LYS A 387 -28.42 -23.61 -19.50
C LYS A 387 -28.73 -24.04 -20.93
N ASN A 388 -28.96 -23.10 -21.84
CA ASN A 388 -29.21 -23.43 -23.24
C ASN A 388 -27.90 -23.82 -23.98
N MET A 389 -26.74 -23.32 -23.53
CA MET A 389 -25.43 -23.69 -24.09
C MET A 389 -25.01 -25.13 -23.76
N ASP A 390 -25.35 -25.65 -22.58
CA ASP A 390 -25.01 -27.03 -22.18
C ASP A 390 -25.75 -28.12 -22.98
N VAL A 391 -26.81 -27.76 -23.71
CA VAL A 391 -27.59 -28.68 -24.56
C VAL A 391 -27.01 -28.76 -25.97
N GLU A 392 -26.73 -27.62 -26.61
CA GLU A 392 -26.16 -27.60 -27.98
C GLU A 392 -24.69 -28.06 -28.03
N LYS A 393 -23.91 -27.85 -26.96
CA LYS A 393 -22.51 -28.29 -26.95
C LYS A 393 -22.36 -29.81 -26.80
N ARG A 394 -23.29 -30.46 -26.08
CA ARG A 394 -23.29 -31.92 -25.90
C ARG A 394 -23.72 -32.73 -27.13
N SER A 395 -24.37 -32.10 -28.12
CA SER A 395 -24.75 -32.78 -29.36
C SER A 395 -23.62 -32.83 -30.40
N HIS A 396 -22.70 -31.86 -30.42
CA HIS A 396 -21.58 -31.86 -31.37
C HIS A 396 -20.34 -32.59 -30.86
N ASP A 397 -19.99 -32.46 -29.57
CA ASP A 397 -18.79 -33.09 -29.00
C ASP A 397 -18.90 -34.64 -28.87
N ALA A 398 -20.04 -35.24 -29.23
CA ALA A 398 -20.34 -36.67 -29.06
C ALA A 398 -20.14 -37.55 -30.32
N GLU A 399 -20.09 -36.96 -31.52
CA GLU A 399 -19.91 -37.72 -32.78
C GLU A 399 -18.46 -37.75 -33.28
N GLU A 400 -17.60 -36.81 -32.84
CA GLU A 400 -16.22 -36.69 -33.33
C GLU A 400 -15.19 -37.51 -32.50
N LEU A 401 -15.57 -37.99 -31.31
CA LEU A 401 -14.70 -38.75 -30.39
C LEU A 401 -15.02 -40.25 -30.29
N ARG A 402 -15.45 -40.86 -31.39
CA ARG A 402 -15.66 -42.33 -31.50
C ARG A 402 -14.68 -43.04 -32.47
N GLY A 403 -13.71 -42.32 -33.02
CA GLY A 403 -12.75 -42.85 -33.99
C GLY A 403 -11.58 -43.61 -33.37
N ASP A 404 -10.90 -43.01 -32.39
CA ASP A 404 -9.53 -43.39 -32.08
C ASP A 404 -9.30 -44.01 -30.68
N MET A 405 -8.72 -45.21 -30.72
CA MET A 405 -8.02 -45.93 -29.64
C MET A 405 -8.86 -46.56 -28.51
N GLU A 406 -9.55 -47.65 -28.85
CA GLU A 406 -9.45 -48.86 -28.03
C GLU A 406 -7.98 -49.35 -28.06
N GLY A 407 -7.21 -49.00 -27.02
CA GLY A 407 -5.80 -49.36 -26.86
C GLY A 407 -5.49 -49.77 -25.42
N MET A 408 -5.21 -51.05 -25.21
CA MET A 408 -5.39 -51.71 -23.91
C MET A 408 -4.11 -51.74 -23.04
N GLN A 409 -4.26 -51.51 -21.71
CA GLN A 409 -3.34 -51.94 -20.62
C GLN A 409 -1.94 -51.24 -20.56
N SER A 410 -1.25 -51.07 -19.41
CA SER A 410 -1.34 -51.69 -18.06
C SER A 410 -0.52 -50.94 -16.98
N GLY A 411 -0.97 -51.00 -15.70
CA GLY A 411 -0.15 -51.12 -14.46
C GLY A 411 0.86 -50.03 -14.03
N THR A 412 1.34 -49.91 -12.77
CA THR A 412 0.96 -50.51 -11.45
C THR A 412 1.63 -49.71 -10.29
N GLN A 413 0.86 -49.32 -9.26
CA GLN A 413 1.24 -48.87 -7.87
C GLN A 413 2.11 -47.58 -7.65
N LEU A 414 1.87 -46.65 -6.70
CA LEU A 414 1.57 -46.67 -5.23
C LEU A 414 2.81 -47.08 -4.37
N LYS A 415 3.27 -46.41 -3.29
CA LYS A 415 2.76 -45.44 -2.27
C LYS A 415 3.89 -44.46 -1.85
N SER A 416 3.65 -43.31 -1.19
CA SER A 416 3.58 -43.18 0.29
C SER A 416 3.14 -41.74 0.68
N THR A 417 1.94 -41.54 1.25
CA THR A 417 1.60 -41.36 2.70
C THR A 417 2.05 -40.06 3.37
N THR A 418 1.34 -39.41 4.31
CA THR A 418 -0.08 -39.37 4.77
C THR A 418 -0.11 -38.73 6.17
N GLN A 419 -0.82 -37.59 6.34
CA GLN A 419 -1.60 -37.23 7.55
C GLN A 419 -0.86 -36.97 8.91
N ASN A 420 -1.44 -36.40 10.00
CA ASN A 420 -2.83 -36.03 10.34
C ASN A 420 -2.94 -35.07 11.57
N PHE A 421 -4.19 -34.71 11.93
CA PHE A 421 -4.71 -34.33 13.27
C PHE A 421 -4.35 -32.93 13.84
N ASP A 422 -5.17 -32.24 14.65
CA ASP A 422 -6.49 -32.62 15.23
C ASP A 422 -7.46 -31.44 15.51
N ARG A 423 -8.66 -31.74 16.05
CA ARG A 423 -9.83 -30.83 16.20
C ARG A 423 -10.46 -30.88 17.60
N VAL A 424 -10.60 -29.74 18.30
CA VAL A 424 -11.36 -29.65 19.59
C VAL A 424 -12.28 -28.40 19.63
N LYS A 425 -13.44 -28.52 20.30
CA LYS A 425 -14.57 -27.55 20.38
C LYS A 425 -14.54 -26.72 21.68
N PHE A 426 -15.24 -25.57 21.73
CA PHE A 426 -15.99 -25.10 22.92
C PHE A 426 -17.13 -24.10 22.57
N VAL A 427 -17.93 -23.73 23.59
CA VAL A 427 -19.23 -23.02 23.56
C VAL A 427 -19.25 -22.08 24.81
N SER A 428 -19.75 -20.85 24.84
CA SER A 428 -21.12 -20.38 24.51
C SER A 428 -21.23 -18.90 24.10
N LEU A 429 -22.47 -18.46 23.82
CA LEU A 429 -22.96 -17.08 23.72
C LEU A 429 -23.03 -16.34 25.10
N PRO A 430 -23.37 -15.02 25.22
CA PRO A 430 -23.90 -14.08 24.21
C PRO A 430 -23.33 -12.62 24.17
N THR A 431 -23.73 -11.89 23.09
CA THR A 431 -23.91 -10.42 22.97
C THR A 431 -22.72 -9.44 22.86
N ALA A 432 -22.44 -8.97 21.64
CA ALA A 432 -22.48 -7.54 21.22
C ALA A 432 -22.04 -7.43 19.74
N ASN A 433 -22.85 -6.81 18.88
CA ASN A 433 -22.75 -7.00 17.42
C ASN A 433 -21.58 -6.23 16.79
N LYS A 434 -20.50 -6.98 16.50
CA LYS A 434 -19.33 -6.53 15.74
C LYS A 434 -19.40 -7.13 14.34
N TRP A 435 -19.55 -6.30 13.30
CA TRP A 435 -19.52 -6.76 11.91
C TRP A 435 -18.09 -7.10 11.50
N ASN A 436 -17.69 -8.36 11.70
CA ASN A 436 -16.44 -8.90 11.15
C ASN A 436 -16.61 -9.15 9.66
N ILE A 437 -15.76 -8.52 8.83
CA ILE A 437 -15.49 -9.00 7.47
C ILE A 437 -14.32 -9.98 7.58
N LEU A 438 -14.62 -11.28 7.52
CA LEU A 438 -13.60 -12.31 7.37
C LEU A 438 -13.08 -12.30 5.93
N GLN A 439 -11.82 -11.92 5.77
CA GLN A 439 -11.07 -12.19 4.55
C GLN A 439 -9.89 -13.08 4.94
N ASP A 440 -10.11 -14.39 4.94
CA ASP A 440 -9.07 -15.37 5.26
C ASP A 440 -7.96 -15.36 4.21
N ASN A 441 -6.72 -15.38 4.69
CA ASN A 441 -5.53 -15.31 3.85
C ASN A 441 -5.27 -16.63 3.11
N TYR A 442 -5.27 -16.58 1.77
CA TYR A 442 -4.45 -17.46 0.94
C TYR A 442 -3.73 -16.60 -0.12
N PRO A 443 -2.49 -16.97 -0.52
CA PRO A 443 -1.64 -16.10 -1.31
C PRO A 443 -2.18 -15.92 -2.72
N ILE A 444 -2.19 -14.68 -3.19
CA ILE A 444 -2.39 -14.36 -4.62
C ILE A 444 -1.13 -14.84 -5.36
N ALA A 445 -1.14 -16.10 -5.80
CA ALA A 445 -0.31 -16.52 -6.91
C ALA A 445 -0.56 -15.57 -8.09
N TRP A 446 0.49 -15.24 -8.85
CA TRP A 446 0.39 -14.31 -9.97
C TRP A 446 -0.58 -14.88 -11.01
N ILE A 447 -1.83 -14.43 -10.99
CA ILE A 447 -2.77 -14.69 -12.08
C ILE A 447 -2.26 -13.85 -13.24
N ASN A 448 -1.87 -14.52 -14.33
CA ASN A 448 -1.42 -13.87 -15.55
C ASN A 448 -2.37 -12.72 -15.92
N SER A 449 -1.83 -11.50 -16.00
CA SER A 449 -2.58 -10.32 -16.46
C SER A 449 -3.22 -10.58 -17.83
N ASP A 450 -2.54 -11.37 -18.66
CA ASP A 450 -2.99 -11.78 -19.99
C ASP A 450 -4.19 -12.74 -19.94
N ASP A 451 -4.26 -13.66 -18.98
CA ASP A 451 -5.42 -14.56 -18.81
C ASP A 451 -6.66 -13.82 -18.30
N ILE A 452 -6.49 -12.83 -17.42
CA ILE A 452 -7.62 -11.98 -16.97
C ILE A 452 -8.14 -11.13 -18.15
N SER A 453 -7.23 -10.50 -18.90
CA SER A 453 -7.55 -9.71 -20.09
C SER A 453 -8.25 -10.55 -21.17
N ASN A 454 -7.76 -11.76 -21.44
CA ASN A 454 -8.37 -12.69 -22.39
C ASN A 454 -9.72 -13.23 -21.91
N ASN A 455 -9.87 -13.58 -20.63
CA ASN A 455 -11.15 -14.03 -20.04
C ASN A 455 -12.21 -12.90 -20.09
N GLN A 456 -11.83 -11.66 -19.80
CA GLN A 456 -12.71 -10.50 -19.97
C GLN A 456 -13.08 -10.28 -21.44
N ARG A 457 -12.13 -10.41 -22.38
CA ARG A 457 -12.38 -10.34 -23.82
C ARG A 457 -13.35 -11.42 -24.31
N GLU A 458 -13.22 -12.66 -23.85
CA GLU A 458 -14.16 -13.75 -24.17
C GLU A 458 -15.55 -13.52 -23.56
N LYS A 459 -15.63 -13.00 -22.32
CA LYS A 459 -16.91 -12.60 -21.72
C LYS A 459 -17.60 -11.48 -22.50
N LEU A 460 -16.85 -10.48 -23.00
CA LEU A 460 -17.37 -9.43 -23.87
C LEU A 460 -17.84 -10.00 -25.23
N LYS A 461 -17.09 -10.95 -25.83
CA LYS A 461 -17.53 -11.67 -27.05
C LYS A 461 -18.82 -12.48 -26.81
N VAL A 462 -18.97 -13.11 -25.66
CA VAL A 462 -20.22 -13.79 -25.27
C VAL A 462 -21.37 -12.80 -25.13
N LEU A 463 -21.17 -11.65 -24.46
CA LEU A 463 -22.17 -10.59 -24.37
C LEU A 463 -22.60 -10.05 -25.75
N LYS A 464 -21.64 -9.82 -26.67
CA LYS A 464 -21.92 -9.46 -28.07
C LYS A 464 -22.76 -10.51 -28.79
N ARG A 465 -22.50 -11.81 -28.56
CA ARG A 465 -23.31 -12.91 -29.11
C ARG A 465 -24.70 -12.98 -28.49
N VAL A 466 -24.83 -12.79 -27.17
CA VAL A 466 -26.14 -12.77 -26.50
C VAL A 466 -26.98 -11.61 -27.04
N LEU A 467 -26.44 -10.39 -27.11
CA LEU A 467 -27.15 -9.23 -27.66
C LEU A 467 -27.61 -9.44 -29.12
N ARG A 468 -26.84 -10.19 -29.91
CA ARG A 468 -27.18 -10.60 -31.29
C ARG A 468 -28.24 -11.72 -31.37
N ASN A 469 -28.36 -12.54 -30.33
CA ASN A 469 -29.26 -13.71 -30.25
C ASN A 469 -30.54 -13.44 -29.43
N VAL A 470 -30.62 -12.31 -28.72
CA VAL A 470 -31.85 -11.85 -28.06
C VAL A 470 -32.90 -11.64 -29.15
N SER A 471 -34.07 -12.25 -28.97
CA SER A 471 -35.14 -12.26 -29.97
C SER A 471 -35.50 -10.84 -30.40
N GLU A 472 -35.65 -10.63 -31.71
CA GLU A 472 -35.76 -9.30 -32.33
C GLU A 472 -36.98 -8.50 -31.86
N SER A 473 -37.96 -9.16 -31.24
CA SER A 473 -39.18 -8.58 -30.67
C SER A 473 -39.28 -8.69 -29.13
N SER A 474 -38.21 -9.14 -28.45
CA SER A 474 -38.25 -9.39 -27.00
C SER A 474 -38.07 -8.12 -26.15
N PRO A 475 -38.99 -7.82 -25.22
CA PRO A 475 -38.85 -6.69 -24.30
C PRO A 475 -37.61 -6.74 -23.40
N GLU A 476 -37.08 -7.94 -23.16
CA GLU A 476 -35.84 -8.18 -22.40
C GLU A 476 -34.61 -7.52 -23.04
N GLY A 477 -34.58 -7.39 -24.38
CA GLY A 477 -33.50 -6.71 -25.09
C GLY A 477 -33.40 -5.22 -24.76
N LEU A 478 -34.54 -4.54 -24.60
CA LEU A 478 -34.58 -3.14 -24.16
C LEU A 478 -34.00 -2.98 -22.75
N CYS A 479 -34.33 -3.90 -21.83
CA CYS A 479 -33.78 -3.90 -20.47
C CYS A 479 -32.26 -4.17 -20.46
N MET A 480 -31.74 -4.98 -21.39
CA MET A 480 -30.31 -5.20 -21.55
C MET A 480 -29.58 -3.96 -22.05
N VAL A 481 -30.08 -3.30 -23.10
CA VAL A 481 -29.49 -2.07 -23.65
C VAL A 481 -29.52 -0.94 -22.60
N ASP A 482 -30.66 -0.76 -21.92
CA ASP A 482 -30.79 0.23 -20.85
C ASP A 482 -29.78 0.02 -19.73
N ALA A 483 -29.58 -1.22 -19.30
CA ALA A 483 -28.58 -1.54 -18.30
C ALA A 483 -27.14 -1.37 -18.81
N MET A 484 -26.84 -1.69 -20.07
CA MET A 484 -25.51 -1.43 -20.65
C MET A 484 -25.17 0.06 -20.63
N MET A 485 -26.14 0.92 -20.99
CA MET A 485 -26.00 2.38 -20.93
C MET A 485 -25.92 2.90 -19.49
N ARG A 486 -26.76 2.40 -18.56
CA ARG A 486 -26.68 2.78 -17.14
C ARG A 486 -25.40 2.29 -16.44
N LEU A 487 -24.81 1.18 -16.90
CA LEU A 487 -23.52 0.67 -16.42
C LEU A 487 -22.31 1.30 -17.13
N ASN A 488 -22.54 2.16 -18.14
CA ASN A 488 -21.51 2.82 -18.94
C ASN A 488 -20.50 1.84 -19.56
N ILE A 489 -21.01 0.72 -20.09
CA ILE A 489 -20.25 -0.31 -20.84
C ILE A 489 -20.64 -0.38 -22.32
N ASP A 490 -21.64 0.40 -22.72
CA ASP A 490 -22.21 0.54 -24.06
C ASP A 490 -21.18 0.88 -25.14
N TYR A 491 -20.10 1.58 -24.80
CA TYR A 491 -18.99 1.88 -25.72
C TYR A 491 -18.29 0.62 -26.30
N HIS A 492 -18.42 -0.55 -25.66
CA HIS A 492 -17.95 -1.83 -26.22
C HIS A 492 -18.94 -2.47 -27.22
N PHE A 493 -20.18 -1.99 -27.27
CA PHE A 493 -21.33 -2.62 -27.95
C PHE A 493 -22.06 -1.69 -28.93
N GLN A 494 -21.49 -0.52 -29.27
CA GLN A 494 -22.16 0.51 -30.06
C GLN A 494 -22.80 -0.03 -31.35
N GLU A 495 -22.05 -0.80 -32.15
CA GLU A 495 -22.57 -1.43 -33.39
C GLU A 495 -23.78 -2.34 -33.14
N GLU A 496 -23.77 -3.11 -32.05
CA GLU A 496 -24.88 -4.01 -31.70
C GLU A 496 -26.07 -3.26 -31.09
N ILE A 497 -25.83 -2.19 -30.34
CA ILE A 497 -26.86 -1.32 -29.76
C ILE A 497 -27.57 -0.53 -30.88
N ASP A 498 -26.81 0.07 -31.80
CA ASP A 498 -27.34 0.82 -32.94
C ASP A 498 -28.18 -0.10 -33.85
N ALA A 499 -27.67 -1.29 -34.18
CA ALA A 499 -28.41 -2.28 -34.97
C ALA A 499 -29.67 -2.79 -34.26
N PHE A 500 -29.64 -2.95 -32.94
CA PHE A 500 -30.83 -3.33 -32.16
C PHE A 500 -31.87 -2.21 -32.16
N LEU A 501 -31.47 -0.97 -31.85
CA LEU A 501 -32.38 0.17 -31.77
C LEU A 501 -32.95 0.56 -33.14
N GLN A 502 -32.16 0.45 -34.22
CA GLN A 502 -32.66 0.62 -35.58
C GLN A 502 -33.77 -0.40 -35.92
N LYS A 503 -33.63 -1.67 -35.50
CA LYS A 503 -34.70 -2.66 -35.64
C LYS A 503 -35.92 -2.32 -34.78
N GLN A 504 -35.72 -1.91 -33.53
CA GLN A 504 -36.84 -1.50 -32.67
C GLN A 504 -37.58 -0.28 -33.21
N TYR A 505 -36.89 0.67 -33.81
CA TYR A 505 -37.51 1.80 -34.50
C TYR A 505 -38.46 1.35 -35.62
N VAL A 506 -38.06 0.38 -36.44
CA VAL A 506 -38.91 -0.20 -37.50
C VAL A 506 -40.12 -0.96 -36.92
N ILE A 507 -39.93 -1.75 -35.87
CA ILE A 507 -41.01 -2.48 -35.18
C ILE A 507 -42.03 -1.50 -34.57
N CYS A 508 -41.55 -0.46 -33.90
CA CYS A 508 -42.39 0.57 -33.30
C CYS A 508 -43.18 1.35 -34.36
N ASN A 509 -42.53 1.74 -35.45
CA ASN A 509 -43.18 2.49 -36.54
C ASN A 509 -44.19 1.64 -37.36
N THR A 510 -44.17 0.30 -37.23
CA THR A 510 -45.11 -0.59 -37.92
C THR A 510 -46.23 -1.12 -37.02
N ASN A 511 -45.93 -1.53 -35.78
CA ASN A 511 -46.95 -1.91 -34.80
C ASN A 511 -46.44 -1.88 -33.34
N TRP A 512 -46.75 -0.81 -32.61
CA TRP A 512 -46.53 -0.71 -31.15
C TRP A 512 -47.27 -1.75 -30.29
N GLY A 513 -48.22 -2.50 -30.86
CA GLY A 513 -48.93 -3.60 -30.18
C GLY A 513 -48.04 -4.79 -29.81
N THR A 514 -46.86 -4.91 -30.43
CA THR A 514 -45.86 -5.97 -30.16
C THR A 514 -45.42 -6.02 -28.70
N TYR A 515 -45.43 -4.89 -28.00
CA TYR A 515 -45.05 -4.75 -26.58
C TYR A 515 -46.19 -4.98 -25.57
N GLY A 516 -47.31 -5.59 -26.00
CA GLY A 516 -48.36 -6.05 -25.10
C GLY A 516 -49.05 -4.95 -24.26
N ASN A 517 -49.07 -3.70 -24.75
CA ASN A 517 -49.59 -2.53 -24.04
C ASN A 517 -48.99 -2.28 -22.64
N ASP A 518 -47.78 -2.78 -22.35
CA ASP A 518 -47.11 -2.49 -21.08
C ASP A 518 -46.45 -1.10 -21.13
N LEU A 519 -46.93 -0.22 -20.25
CA LEU A 519 -46.41 1.14 -20.06
C LEU A 519 -44.89 1.14 -19.85
N HIS A 520 -44.34 0.16 -19.12
CA HIS A 520 -42.90 0.06 -18.88
C HIS A 520 -42.11 -0.10 -20.19
N TYR A 521 -42.43 -1.09 -21.01
CA TYR A 521 -41.65 -1.36 -22.22
C TYR A 521 -41.84 -0.28 -23.30
N ILE A 522 -43.02 0.33 -23.36
CA ILE A 522 -43.31 1.41 -24.31
C ILE A 522 -42.55 2.69 -23.92
N ALA A 523 -42.58 3.07 -22.64
CA ALA A 523 -41.82 4.22 -22.15
C ALA A 523 -40.30 3.99 -22.25
N LEU A 524 -39.82 2.80 -21.91
CA LEU A 524 -38.43 2.38 -22.05
C LEU A 524 -37.94 2.48 -23.51
N CYS A 525 -38.70 1.91 -24.46
CA CYS A 525 -38.35 1.94 -25.88
C CYS A 525 -38.34 3.37 -26.43
N PHE A 526 -39.38 4.15 -26.14
CA PHE A 526 -39.47 5.56 -26.49
C PHE A 526 -38.27 6.36 -25.98
N ARG A 527 -37.88 6.14 -24.72
CA ARG A 527 -36.74 6.79 -24.08
C ARG A 527 -35.42 6.45 -24.75
N LEU A 528 -35.12 5.16 -24.95
CA LEU A 528 -33.88 4.71 -25.59
C LEU A 528 -33.75 5.21 -27.03
N LEU A 529 -34.85 5.20 -27.79
CA LEU A 529 -34.89 5.71 -29.16
C LEU A 529 -34.62 7.23 -29.22
N ARG A 530 -35.32 8.05 -28.42
CA ARG A 530 -35.07 9.50 -28.37
C ARG A 530 -33.66 9.83 -27.84
N GLN A 531 -33.11 9.03 -26.91
CA GLN A 531 -31.73 9.20 -26.42
C GLN A 531 -30.67 8.99 -27.51
N GLN A 532 -30.91 8.08 -28.46
CA GLN A 532 -30.04 7.87 -29.64
C GLN A 532 -30.45 8.73 -30.87
N GLY A 533 -31.27 9.77 -30.66
CA GLY A 533 -31.61 10.74 -31.71
C GLY A 533 -32.70 10.32 -32.70
N TYR A 534 -33.39 9.19 -32.48
CA TYR A 534 -34.55 8.82 -33.28
C TYR A 534 -35.77 9.69 -32.93
N TYR A 535 -36.47 10.20 -33.94
CA TYR A 535 -37.73 10.90 -33.75
C TYR A 535 -38.87 9.90 -33.49
N VAL A 536 -39.50 9.98 -32.32
CA VAL A 536 -40.63 9.12 -31.94
C VAL A 536 -41.79 10.00 -31.49
N SER A 537 -42.99 9.82 -32.06
CA SER A 537 -44.19 10.59 -31.68
C SER A 537 -44.62 10.32 -30.24
N ALA A 538 -45.07 11.37 -29.53
CA ALA A 538 -45.61 11.25 -28.17
C ALA A 538 -47.01 10.58 -28.14
N GLU A 539 -47.72 10.55 -29.27
CA GLU A 539 -49.04 9.91 -29.46
C GLU A 539 -49.02 8.40 -29.14
N VAL A 540 -47.84 7.78 -29.06
CA VAL A 540 -47.68 6.40 -28.55
C VAL A 540 -48.28 6.21 -27.15
N PHE A 541 -48.37 7.29 -26.37
CA PHE A 541 -48.94 7.28 -25.03
C PHE A 541 -50.47 7.50 -24.99
N ASP A 542 -51.13 7.86 -26.08
CA ASP A 542 -52.58 8.14 -26.10
C ASP A 542 -53.44 6.95 -25.65
N LYS A 543 -52.98 5.72 -25.90
CA LYS A 543 -53.63 4.50 -25.41
C LYS A 543 -53.62 4.32 -23.88
N PHE A 544 -52.85 5.14 -23.18
CA PHE A 544 -52.79 5.21 -21.72
C PHE A 544 -53.55 6.41 -21.15
N THR A 545 -54.12 7.26 -22.01
CA THR A 545 -54.94 8.40 -21.61
C THR A 545 -56.44 8.11 -21.75
N ASP A 546 -57.26 8.91 -21.08
CA ASP A 546 -58.72 8.90 -21.21
C ASP A 546 -59.21 9.84 -22.32
N LYS A 547 -60.54 9.99 -22.43
CA LYS A 547 -61.16 10.88 -23.45
C LYS A 547 -60.93 12.37 -23.20
N GLU A 548 -60.38 12.76 -22.05
CA GLU A 548 -59.98 14.13 -21.73
C GLU A 548 -58.48 14.36 -22.01
N GLY A 549 -57.75 13.33 -22.44
CA GLY A 549 -56.31 13.38 -22.67
C GLY A 549 -55.48 13.33 -21.37
N LYS A 550 -55.98 12.66 -20.32
CA LYS A 550 -55.25 12.47 -19.05
C LYS A 550 -54.87 11.01 -18.83
N PHE A 551 -53.70 10.73 -18.26
CA PHE A 551 -53.29 9.35 -17.93
C PHE A 551 -54.28 8.65 -16.98
N ILE A 552 -54.65 7.42 -17.35
CA ILE A 552 -55.63 6.62 -16.62
C ILE A 552 -55.08 6.28 -15.23
N HIS A 553 -55.74 6.75 -14.17
CA HIS A 553 -55.34 6.57 -12.75
C HIS A 553 -55.03 5.12 -12.33
N LYS A 554 -55.58 4.11 -13.02
CA LYS A 554 -55.25 2.68 -12.80
C LYS A 554 -53.77 2.35 -13.05
N LEU A 555 -53.07 3.15 -13.84
CA LEU A 555 -51.63 3.01 -14.11
C LEU A 555 -50.76 3.34 -12.89
N GLY A 556 -51.32 4.02 -11.88
CA GLY A 556 -50.66 4.31 -10.60
C GLY A 556 -50.14 3.07 -9.83
N GLY A 557 -50.60 1.88 -10.19
CA GLY A 557 -50.11 0.60 -9.64
C GLY A 557 -48.83 0.06 -10.30
N ASN A 558 -48.47 0.49 -11.51
CA ASN A 558 -47.28 0.00 -12.23
C ASN A 558 -46.07 0.89 -11.94
N MET A 559 -45.43 0.70 -10.77
CA MET A 559 -44.27 1.51 -10.34
C MET A 559 -43.14 1.54 -11.37
N LYS A 560 -42.83 0.40 -12.02
CA LYS A 560 -41.78 0.33 -13.06
C LYS A 560 -42.16 1.17 -14.29
N GLY A 561 -43.42 1.06 -14.73
CA GLY A 561 -43.98 1.87 -15.81
C GLY A 561 -44.00 3.37 -15.49
N LEU A 562 -44.28 3.76 -14.24
CA LEU A 562 -44.25 5.16 -13.81
C LEU A 562 -42.83 5.75 -13.83
N ILE A 563 -41.81 4.97 -13.42
CA ILE A 563 -40.40 5.41 -13.45
C ILE A 563 -39.97 5.66 -14.90
N ASP A 564 -40.16 4.68 -15.80
CA ASP A 564 -39.77 4.87 -17.21
C ASP A 564 -40.61 5.94 -17.91
N LEU A 565 -41.90 6.11 -17.59
CA LEU A 565 -42.74 7.20 -18.11
C LEU A 565 -42.22 8.57 -17.63
N TYR A 566 -41.82 8.67 -16.36
CA TYR A 566 -41.20 9.89 -15.83
C TYR A 566 -39.88 10.19 -16.53
N GLU A 567 -38.99 9.22 -16.69
CA GLU A 567 -37.72 9.42 -17.41
C GLU A 567 -37.95 9.75 -18.91
N ALA A 568 -38.95 9.14 -19.55
CA ALA A 568 -39.34 9.41 -20.94
C ALA A 568 -39.87 10.84 -21.12
N SER A 569 -40.64 11.38 -20.16
CA SER A 569 -41.16 12.75 -20.23
C SER A 569 -40.06 13.81 -20.31
N GLN A 570 -38.87 13.54 -19.76
CA GLN A 570 -37.73 14.47 -19.76
C GLN A 570 -37.10 14.64 -21.15
N LEU A 571 -37.53 13.87 -22.15
CA LEU A 571 -37.10 13.96 -23.54
C LEU A 571 -38.13 14.67 -24.43
N SER A 572 -38.98 15.51 -23.82
CA SER A 572 -39.93 16.37 -24.53
C SER A 572 -39.22 17.33 -25.49
N ILE A 573 -39.89 17.63 -26.61
CA ILE A 573 -39.45 18.59 -27.63
C ILE A 573 -40.46 19.73 -27.60
N ALA A 574 -40.04 20.98 -27.82
CA ALA A 574 -40.86 22.17 -27.55
C ALA A 574 -42.23 22.16 -28.29
N GLY A 575 -43.27 21.77 -27.55
CA GLY A 575 -44.65 21.60 -27.99
C GLY A 575 -45.54 21.31 -26.76
N LYS A 576 -46.86 21.51 -26.86
CA LYS A 576 -47.81 21.10 -25.81
C LYS A 576 -48.05 19.59 -25.94
N ASP A 577 -47.09 18.82 -25.47
CA ASP A 577 -47.05 17.37 -25.68
C ASP A 577 -47.65 16.62 -24.48
N ILE A 578 -48.20 15.43 -24.77
CA ILE A 578 -48.65 14.42 -23.80
C ILE A 578 -47.55 14.11 -22.76
N LEU A 579 -46.28 14.39 -23.08
CA LEU A 579 -45.12 14.22 -22.20
C LEU A 579 -45.13 15.17 -20.99
N ASP A 580 -45.63 16.40 -21.12
CA ASP A 580 -45.72 17.34 -19.99
C ASP A 580 -46.75 16.85 -18.96
N GLU A 581 -47.84 16.23 -19.43
CA GLU A 581 -48.87 15.59 -18.63
C GLU A 581 -48.38 14.26 -18.05
N ALA A 582 -47.64 13.46 -18.84
CA ALA A 582 -46.95 12.25 -18.40
C ALA A 582 -45.98 12.51 -17.24
N GLY A 583 -45.18 13.56 -17.34
CA GLY A 583 -44.21 13.96 -16.30
C GLY A 583 -44.88 14.45 -15.01
N GLN A 584 -46.03 15.13 -15.13
CA GLN A 584 -46.85 15.54 -13.99
C GLN A 584 -47.51 14.32 -13.32
N PHE A 585 -48.19 13.49 -14.10
CA PHE A 585 -48.86 12.27 -13.62
C PHE A 585 -47.89 11.33 -12.91
N SER A 586 -46.83 10.90 -13.61
CA SER A 586 -45.83 10.00 -13.02
C SER A 586 -45.10 10.63 -11.84
N GLY A 587 -44.73 11.91 -11.93
CA GLY A 587 -44.07 12.63 -10.85
C GLY A 587 -44.91 12.77 -9.58
N LEU A 588 -46.24 12.87 -9.69
CA LEU A 588 -47.15 12.88 -8.54
C LEU A 588 -47.23 11.51 -7.87
N PHE A 589 -47.52 10.44 -8.63
CA PHE A 589 -47.60 9.08 -8.08
C PHE A 589 -46.28 8.60 -7.48
N LEU A 590 -45.13 8.94 -8.09
CA LEU A 590 -43.82 8.59 -7.55
C LEU A 590 -43.52 9.34 -6.23
N LYS A 591 -43.90 10.61 -6.10
CA LYS A 591 -43.78 11.38 -4.84
C LYS A 591 -44.69 10.85 -3.75
N GLU A 592 -45.94 10.53 -4.08
CA GLU A 592 -46.89 9.91 -3.15
C GLU A 592 -46.34 8.57 -2.64
N LYS A 593 -45.79 7.73 -3.53
CA LYS A 593 -45.14 6.47 -3.13
C LYS A 593 -43.84 6.66 -2.34
N LEU A 594 -43.09 7.72 -2.56
CA LEU A 594 -41.92 8.05 -1.74
C LEU A 594 -42.32 8.36 -0.28
N ALA A 595 -43.41 9.11 -0.08
CA ALA A 595 -43.90 9.46 1.25
C ALA A 595 -44.33 8.23 2.09
N PHE A 596 -44.65 7.11 1.45
CA PHE A 596 -44.93 5.83 2.12
C PHE A 596 -43.67 4.98 2.39
N LEU A 597 -42.49 5.40 1.96
CA LEU A 597 -41.21 4.73 2.21
C LEU A 597 -40.41 5.36 3.36
N ASP A 598 -40.66 6.64 3.68
CA ASP A 598 -39.99 7.36 4.79
C ASP A 598 -40.57 7.01 6.19
N ASP A 599 -41.66 6.23 6.26
CA ASP A 599 -42.40 5.88 7.49
C ASP A 599 -42.07 4.45 8.05
N HIS A 600 -40.98 3.80 7.59
CA HIS A 600 -40.59 2.43 7.97
C HIS A 600 -39.10 2.25 8.32
#